data_AF-A0A3C1JKT8-F1
#
_entry.id   AF-A0A3C1JKT8-F1
#
_cell.length_a   1.000
_cell.length_b   1.000
_cell.length_c   1.000
_cell.angle_alpha   90.00
_cell.angle_beta   90.00
_cell.angle_gamma   90.00
#
_symmetry.space_group_name_H-M   'P 1'
#
loop_
_entity.id
_entity.type
_entity.pdbx_description
1 polymer ?
#
loop_
_entity_poly.entity_id
_entity_poly.type
_entity_poly.pdbx_seq_one_letter_code
_entity_poly.pdbx_strand_id
1 'polypeptide(L)'
;MFEVVAAHGLLLATGHASPAETLVAVPEAFARGVRRVLVTHPENRMVAMSHDDQAMLASQGAFLERVYAQPGPDGHWAPNFAVNADAIRAVGVASTVIASDLGQPENPVWPDGLCQYLAWLRTAGFTDSEIDTMCRTNPANLLGV
;
A
#
# COMPACT_ATOMS: atom_id res chain seq x y z
N MET A 1 -16.51 -12.45 -9.63
CA MET A 1 -15.17 -12.33 -9.02
C MET A 1 -15.25 -12.07 -7.53
N PHE A 2 -15.82 -10.96 -7.05
CA PHE A 2 -15.86 -10.64 -5.61
C PHE A 2 -16.56 -11.69 -4.74
N GLU A 3 -17.62 -12.33 -5.22
CA GLU A 3 -18.29 -13.43 -4.50
C GLU A 3 -17.34 -14.60 -4.23
N VAL A 4 -16.42 -14.92 -5.15
CA VAL A 4 -15.40 -15.97 -4.96
C VAL A 4 -14.40 -15.52 -3.89
N VAL A 5 -13.93 -14.27 -3.97
CA VAL A 5 -13.02 -13.68 -2.96
C VAL A 5 -13.67 -13.75 -1.57
N ALA A 6 -14.92 -13.32 -1.45
CA ALA A 6 -15.67 -13.32 -0.21
C ALA A 6 -15.92 -14.74 0.33
N ALA A 7 -16.38 -15.67 -0.51
CA ALA A 7 -16.69 -17.04 -0.13
C ALA A 7 -15.48 -17.81 0.40
N HIS A 8 -14.28 -17.51 -0.13
CA HIS A 8 -13.04 -18.16 0.28
C HIS A 8 -12.23 -17.32 1.30
N GLY A 9 -12.75 -16.17 1.73
CA GLY A 9 -12.05 -15.28 2.65
C GLY A 9 -10.70 -14.80 2.09
N LEU A 10 -10.59 -14.57 0.78
CA LEU A 10 -9.35 -14.08 0.18
C LEU A 10 -9.18 -12.58 0.40
N LEU A 11 -7.95 -12.10 0.21
CA LEU A 11 -7.62 -10.68 0.08
C LEU A 11 -7.88 -10.24 -1.37
N LEU A 12 -8.55 -9.10 -1.58
CA LEU A 12 -8.56 -8.42 -2.87
C LEU A 12 -7.40 -7.41 -2.92
N ALA A 13 -6.44 -7.62 -3.81
CA ALA A 13 -5.43 -6.63 -4.14
C ALA A 13 -5.77 -5.97 -5.48
N THR A 14 -5.63 -4.65 -5.60
CA THR A 14 -6.05 -3.89 -6.80
C THR A 14 -5.05 -3.99 -7.95
N GLY A 15 -3.78 -4.32 -7.66
CA GLY A 15 -2.71 -4.24 -8.65
C GLY A 15 -2.61 -2.84 -9.25
N HIS A 16 -2.37 -2.75 -10.56
CA HIS A 16 -2.30 -1.49 -11.30
C HIS A 16 -3.65 -1.02 -11.88
N ALA A 17 -4.78 -1.44 -11.31
CA ALA A 17 -6.07 -0.86 -11.68
C ALA A 17 -6.02 0.67 -11.53
N SER A 18 -6.64 1.39 -12.47
CA SER A 18 -6.66 2.85 -12.41
C SER A 18 -7.39 3.35 -11.14
N PRO A 19 -7.16 4.61 -10.71
CA PRO A 19 -7.93 5.17 -9.61
C PRO A 19 -9.44 5.10 -9.85
N ALA A 20 -9.91 5.41 -11.07
CA ALA A 20 -11.32 5.35 -11.42
C ALA A 20 -11.92 3.95 -11.28
N GLU A 21 -11.21 2.91 -11.75
CA GLU A 21 -11.64 1.52 -11.57
C GLU A 21 -11.62 1.12 -10.10
N THR A 22 -10.58 1.52 -9.37
CA THR A 22 -10.41 1.18 -7.95
C THR A 22 -11.50 1.81 -7.08
N LEU A 23 -11.85 3.07 -7.34
CA LEU A 23 -12.91 3.82 -6.64
C LEU A 23 -14.30 3.21 -6.86
N VAL A 24 -14.51 2.46 -7.95
CA VAL A 24 -15.75 1.71 -8.18
C VAL A 24 -15.65 0.28 -7.62
N ALA A 25 -14.52 -0.38 -7.83
CA ALA A 25 -14.35 -1.80 -7.50
C ALA A 25 -14.26 -2.04 -5.99
N VAL A 26 -13.58 -1.19 -5.22
CA VAL A 26 -13.39 -1.40 -3.77
C VAL A 26 -14.71 -1.30 -2.99
N PRO A 27 -15.54 -0.24 -3.16
CA PRO A 27 -16.83 -0.18 -2.47
C PRO A 27 -17.74 -1.36 -2.86
N GLU A 28 -17.76 -1.74 -4.14
CA GLU A 28 -18.53 -2.88 -4.62
C GLU A 28 -18.03 -4.22 -4.04
N ALA A 29 -16.71 -4.39 -3.90
CA ALA A 29 -16.13 -5.57 -3.26
C ALA A 29 -16.59 -5.70 -1.80
N PHE A 30 -16.57 -4.59 -1.04
CA PHE A 30 -17.10 -4.56 0.32
C PHE A 30 -18.60 -4.86 0.35
N ALA A 31 -19.40 -4.28 -0.55
CA ALA A 31 -20.84 -4.54 -0.66
C ALA A 31 -21.15 -6.02 -0.95
N ARG A 32 -20.27 -6.73 -1.66
CA ARG A 32 -20.36 -8.17 -1.93
C ARG A 32 -19.71 -9.06 -0.87
N GLY A 33 -19.31 -8.50 0.26
CA GLY A 33 -18.83 -9.25 1.43
C GLY A 33 -17.33 -9.57 1.43
N VAL A 34 -16.53 -8.98 0.53
CA VAL A 34 -15.08 -9.00 0.68
C VAL A 34 -14.71 -8.22 1.94
N ARG A 35 -13.95 -8.84 2.84
CA ARG A 35 -13.62 -8.23 4.15
C ARG A 35 -12.25 -7.56 4.20
N ARG A 36 -11.37 -7.89 3.23
CA ARG A 36 -9.96 -7.50 3.24
C ARG A 36 -9.57 -7.03 1.86
N VAL A 37 -9.20 -5.76 1.76
CA VAL A 37 -8.83 -5.09 0.51
C VAL A 37 -7.51 -4.36 0.71
N LEU A 38 -6.59 -4.55 -0.23
CA LEU A 38 -5.32 -3.83 -0.33
C LEU A 38 -5.30 -3.04 -1.64
N VAL A 39 -5.20 -1.72 -1.54
CA VAL A 39 -4.89 -0.86 -2.68
C VAL A 39 -3.38 -0.92 -2.88
N THR A 40 -2.98 -1.57 -3.97
CA THR A 40 -1.58 -1.81 -4.31
C THR A 40 -0.93 -0.50 -4.74
N HIS A 41 0.16 -0.11 -4.07
CA HIS A 41 1.04 1.05 -4.36
C HIS A 41 0.36 2.27 -5.04
N PRO A 42 -0.59 2.96 -4.38
CA PRO A 42 -1.39 4.02 -5.01
C PRO A 42 -0.57 5.26 -5.40
N GLU A 43 0.60 5.47 -4.80
CA GLU A 43 1.58 6.52 -5.16
C GLU A 43 2.35 6.19 -6.45
N ASN A 44 2.31 4.94 -6.91
CA ASN A 44 3.02 4.53 -8.11
C ASN A 44 2.52 5.39 -9.28
N ARG A 45 3.44 5.96 -10.06
CA ARG A 45 3.16 6.85 -11.18
C ARG A 45 2.10 6.33 -12.17
N MET A 46 2.02 5.01 -12.37
CA MET A 46 1.01 4.42 -13.27
C MET A 46 -0.41 4.48 -12.69
N VAL A 47 -0.53 4.52 -11.37
CA VAL A 47 -1.80 4.64 -10.64
C VAL A 47 -2.08 6.10 -10.31
N ALA A 48 -1.13 6.79 -9.65
CA ALA A 48 -1.16 8.20 -9.30
C ALA A 48 -2.47 8.62 -8.59
N MET A 49 -2.89 7.85 -7.59
CA MET A 49 -4.12 8.11 -6.83
C MET A 49 -3.94 9.25 -5.83
N SER A 50 -4.90 10.17 -5.80
CA SER A 50 -4.87 11.33 -4.90
C SER A 50 -4.98 10.92 -3.42
N HIS A 51 -4.45 11.74 -2.51
CA HIS A 51 -4.59 11.48 -1.08
C HIS A 51 -6.06 11.47 -0.61
N ASP A 52 -6.93 12.27 -1.24
CA ASP A 52 -8.36 12.31 -0.92
C ASP A 52 -9.05 10.99 -1.27
N ASP A 53 -8.76 10.45 -2.46
CA ASP A 53 -9.25 9.13 -2.90
C ASP A 53 -8.74 8.02 -1.97
N GLN A 54 -7.45 8.08 -1.62
CA GLN A 54 -6.85 7.13 -0.69
C GLN A 54 -7.51 7.19 0.69
N ALA A 55 -7.73 8.39 1.23
CA ALA A 55 -8.41 8.59 2.52
C ALA A 55 -9.85 8.08 2.48
N MET A 56 -10.56 8.30 1.36
CA MET A 56 -11.91 7.78 1.15
C MET A 56 -11.93 6.24 1.18
N LEU A 57 -11.00 5.58 0.48
CA LEU A 57 -10.89 4.12 0.49
C LEU A 57 -10.47 3.58 1.87
N ALA A 58 -9.53 4.26 2.53
CA ALA A 58 -9.09 3.92 3.89
C ALA A 58 -10.24 4.01 4.91
N SER A 59 -11.10 5.03 4.82
CA SER A 59 -12.26 5.17 5.70
C SER A 59 -13.31 4.08 5.51
N GLN A 60 -13.30 3.38 4.38
CA GLN A 60 -14.13 2.20 4.12
C GLN A 60 -13.49 0.89 4.61
N GLY A 61 -12.25 0.94 5.11
CA GLY A 61 -11.52 -0.21 5.64
C GLY A 61 -10.53 -0.83 4.66
N ALA A 62 -10.23 -0.20 3.53
CA ALA A 62 -9.14 -0.64 2.67
C ALA A 62 -7.78 -0.28 3.27
N PHE A 63 -6.79 -1.15 3.08
CA PHE A 63 -5.40 -0.85 3.39
C PHE A 63 -4.69 -0.32 2.15
N LEU A 64 -3.66 0.49 2.34
CA LEU A 64 -2.90 1.15 1.28
C LEU A 64 -1.43 0.71 1.37
N GLU A 65 -0.92 0.10 0.31
CA GLU A 65 0.44 -0.43 0.27
C GLU A 65 1.45 0.65 -0.14
N ARG A 66 2.57 0.78 0.59
CA ARG A 66 3.65 1.74 0.30
C ARG A 66 4.92 0.97 -0.01
N VAL A 67 5.46 1.18 -1.21
CA VAL A 67 6.56 0.39 -1.75
C VAL A 67 7.85 1.19 -1.87
N TYR A 68 8.99 0.50 -1.95
CA TYR A 68 10.33 1.10 -1.86
C TYR A 68 10.60 2.11 -2.98
N ALA A 69 10.35 1.72 -4.23
CA ALA A 69 10.66 2.53 -5.40
C ALA A 69 9.52 2.53 -6.41
N GLN A 70 9.57 3.51 -7.29
CA GLN A 70 8.70 3.59 -8.46
C GLN A 70 9.49 4.03 -9.70
N PRO A 71 9.01 3.70 -10.91
CA PRO A 71 9.69 4.14 -12.14
C PRO A 71 9.54 5.66 -12.30
N GLY A 72 10.67 6.32 -12.52
CA GLY A 72 10.77 7.73 -12.87
C GLY A 72 10.26 8.02 -14.30
N PRO A 73 10.13 9.30 -14.68
CA PRO A 73 9.71 9.68 -16.04
C PRO A 73 10.63 9.16 -17.15
N ASP A 74 11.89 8.91 -16.82
CA ASP A 74 12.95 8.40 -17.70
C ASP A 74 13.09 6.87 -17.66
N GLY A 75 12.24 6.18 -16.88
CA GLY A 75 12.27 4.73 -16.70
C GLY A 75 13.27 4.25 -15.65
N HIS A 76 14.05 5.14 -15.03
CA HIS A 76 14.94 4.78 -13.93
C HIS A 76 14.17 4.66 -12.62
N TRP A 77 14.48 3.64 -11.82
CA TRP A 77 13.86 3.45 -10.51
C TRP A 77 14.43 4.40 -9.48
N ALA A 78 13.55 5.02 -8.69
CA ALA A 78 13.94 5.90 -7.60
C ALA A 78 13.16 5.58 -6.32
N PRO A 79 13.78 5.72 -5.13
CA PRO A 79 13.09 5.54 -3.86
C PRO A 79 11.89 6.49 -3.71
N ASN A 80 10.76 5.96 -3.21
CA ASN A 80 9.51 6.70 -3.07
C ASN A 80 9.25 7.23 -1.64
N PHE A 81 10.28 7.30 -0.80
CA PHE A 81 10.10 7.37 0.65
C PHE A 81 9.38 8.63 1.13
N ALA A 82 9.75 9.80 0.58
CA ALA A 82 9.13 11.07 0.97
C ALA A 82 7.66 11.14 0.59
N VAL A 83 7.31 10.72 -0.63
CA VAL A 83 5.92 10.64 -1.10
C VAL A 83 5.12 9.69 -0.22
N ASN A 84 5.68 8.50 0.08
CA ASN A 84 5.01 7.54 0.96
C ASN A 84 4.80 8.14 2.37
N ALA A 85 5.78 8.84 2.94
CA ALA A 85 5.63 9.46 4.26
C ALA A 85 4.54 10.52 4.29
N ASP A 86 4.41 11.33 3.24
CA ASP A 86 3.34 12.32 3.13
C ASP A 86 1.97 11.65 2.99
N ALA A 87 1.89 10.58 2.20
CA ALA A 87 0.67 9.77 2.08
C ALA A 87 0.28 9.13 3.43
N ILE A 88 1.23 8.54 4.16
CA ILE A 88 0.99 7.94 5.49
C ILE A 88 0.46 9.00 6.47
N ARG A 89 1.02 10.22 6.47
CA ARG A 89 0.52 11.31 7.31
C ARG A 89 -0.89 11.76 6.92
N ALA A 90 -1.24 11.69 5.64
CA ALA A 90 -2.56 12.05 5.15
C ALA A 90 -3.64 11.02 5.51
N VAL A 91 -3.33 9.71 5.41
CA VAL A 91 -4.33 8.62 5.50
C VAL A 91 -4.25 7.81 6.80
N GLY A 92 -3.15 7.94 7.54
CA GLY A 92 -2.91 7.28 8.80
C GLY A 92 -2.08 5.99 8.74
N VAL A 93 -1.40 5.72 9.85
CA VAL A 93 -0.64 4.50 10.11
C VAL A 93 -1.55 3.26 10.12
N ALA A 94 -2.76 3.38 10.65
CA ALA A 94 -3.70 2.25 10.81
C ALA A 94 -4.23 1.68 9.48
N SER A 95 -4.18 2.45 8.40
CA SER A 95 -4.62 2.04 7.06
C SER A 95 -3.45 1.71 6.13
N THR A 96 -2.21 1.76 6.62
CA THR A 96 -1.01 1.62 5.78
C THR A 96 -0.34 0.24 5.94
N VAL A 97 0.13 -0.33 4.83
CA VAL A 97 1.06 -1.47 4.79
C VAL A 97 2.37 -1.04 4.14
N ILE A 98 3.50 -1.40 4.74
CA ILE A 98 4.82 -1.27 4.10
C ILE A 98 5.17 -2.56 3.35
N ALA A 99 5.58 -2.42 2.10
CA ALA A 99 6.13 -3.50 1.28
C ALA A 99 7.37 -3.00 0.52
N SER A 100 8.12 -3.91 -0.09
CA SER A 100 9.30 -3.52 -0.89
C SER A 100 8.95 -3.27 -2.35
N ASP A 101 8.16 -4.15 -2.97
CA ASP A 101 8.02 -4.28 -4.43
C ASP A 101 9.39 -4.32 -5.15
N LEU A 102 10.38 -4.90 -4.47
CA LEU A 102 11.75 -5.02 -4.95
C LEU A 102 11.97 -6.36 -5.65
N GLY A 103 12.93 -6.36 -6.57
CA GLY A 103 13.26 -7.50 -7.44
C GLY A 103 13.83 -7.05 -8.80
N GLN A 104 13.82 -5.75 -9.07
CA GLN A 104 14.43 -5.15 -10.26
C GLN A 104 15.95 -5.16 -10.16
N PRO A 105 16.69 -5.43 -11.25
CA PRO A 105 18.16 -5.51 -11.24
C PRO A 105 18.88 -4.25 -10.75
N GLU A 106 18.28 -3.07 -10.92
CA GLU A 106 18.89 -1.77 -10.60
C GLU A 106 18.72 -1.37 -9.12
N ASN A 107 17.81 -2.03 -8.39
CA ASN A 107 17.54 -1.74 -7.00
C ASN A 107 18.31 -2.69 -6.05
N PRO A 108 18.46 -2.33 -4.77
CA PRO A 108 18.97 -3.26 -3.76
C PRO A 108 18.14 -4.54 -3.69
N VAL A 109 18.75 -5.62 -3.19
CA VAL A 109 18.00 -6.82 -2.82
C VAL A 109 16.94 -6.46 -1.76
N TRP A 110 15.80 -7.15 -1.81
CA TRP A 110 14.64 -6.75 -1.01
C TRP A 110 14.87 -6.62 0.50
N PRO A 111 15.73 -7.42 1.18
CA PRO A 111 15.98 -7.24 2.61
C PRO A 111 16.69 -5.91 2.90
N ASP A 112 17.71 -5.59 2.10
CA ASP A 112 18.51 -4.38 2.27
C ASP A 112 17.68 -3.13 1.95
N GLY A 113 16.88 -3.19 0.87
CA GLY A 113 15.98 -2.11 0.51
C GLY A 113 14.91 -1.86 1.57
N LEU A 114 14.33 -2.91 2.16
CA LEU A 114 13.38 -2.76 3.26
C LEU A 114 14.06 -2.13 4.49
N CYS A 115 15.25 -2.58 4.87
CA CYS A 115 16.03 -1.96 5.96
C CYS A 115 16.28 -0.47 5.72
N GLN A 116 16.67 -0.09 4.50
CA GLN A 116 16.86 1.31 4.12
C GLN A 116 15.57 2.11 4.24
N TYR A 117 14.45 1.57 3.75
CA TYR A 117 13.17 2.26 3.79
C TYR A 117 12.70 2.49 5.24
N LEU A 118 12.78 1.47 6.09
CA LEU A 118 12.41 1.59 7.50
C LEU A 118 13.33 2.54 8.27
N ALA A 119 14.63 2.54 7.99
CA ALA A 119 15.57 3.50 8.57
C ALA A 119 15.21 4.94 8.17
N TRP A 120 14.82 5.16 6.91
CA TRP A 120 14.39 6.47 6.45
C TRP A 120 13.06 6.91 7.09
N LEU A 121 12.08 6.02 7.26
CA LEU A 121 10.84 6.36 7.96
C LEU A 121 11.10 6.81 9.41
N ARG A 122 12.08 6.20 10.09
CA ARG A 122 12.51 6.68 11.43
C ARG A 122 13.09 8.08 11.38
N THR A 123 13.95 8.40 10.42
CA THR A 123 14.51 9.75 10.28
C THR A 123 13.43 10.78 9.90
N ALA A 124 12.36 10.34 9.24
CA ALA A 124 11.18 11.15 8.95
C ALA A 124 10.21 11.31 10.15
N GLY A 125 10.52 10.71 11.30
CA GLY A 125 9.81 10.93 12.56
C GLY A 125 8.73 9.88 12.90
N PHE A 126 8.60 8.79 12.13
CA PHE A 126 7.73 7.68 12.52
C PHE A 126 8.37 6.89 13.66
N THR A 127 7.57 6.59 14.68
CA THR A 127 7.99 5.80 15.83
C THR A 127 8.16 4.33 15.47
N ASP A 128 8.94 3.59 16.25
CA ASP A 128 9.08 2.13 16.06
C ASP A 128 7.74 1.41 16.19
N SER A 129 6.81 1.89 17.03
CA SER A 129 5.47 1.31 17.17
C SER A 129 4.61 1.53 15.93
N GLU A 130 4.70 2.70 15.28
CA GLU A 130 3.99 2.96 14.03
C GLU A 130 4.57 2.13 12.89
N ILE A 131 5.90 2.03 12.82
CA ILE A 131 6.59 1.17 11.86
C ILE A 131 6.19 -0.30 12.06
N ASP A 132 6.19 -0.80 13.29
CA ASP A 132 5.73 -2.16 13.60
C ASP A 132 4.26 -2.37 13.18
N THR A 133 3.41 -1.38 13.42
CA THR A 133 2.01 -1.42 12.98
C THR A 133 1.90 -1.60 11.46
N MET A 134 2.61 -0.79 10.68
CA MET A 134 2.53 -0.84 9.21
C MET A 134 3.26 -2.05 8.60
N CYS A 135 4.26 -2.61 9.27
CA CYS A 135 5.06 -3.71 8.74
C CYS A 135 4.60 -5.10 9.21
N ARG A 136 3.91 -5.18 10.35
CA ARG A 136 3.57 -6.45 11.00
C ARG A 136 2.09 -6.55 11.33
N THR A 137 1.56 -5.62 12.13
CA THR A 137 0.17 -5.70 12.61
C THR A 137 -0.85 -5.59 11.48
N ASN A 138 -0.70 -4.59 10.60
CA ASN A 138 -1.62 -4.36 9.50
C ASN A 138 -1.57 -5.48 8.45
N PRO A 139 -0.39 -5.94 7.98
CA PRO A 139 -0.29 -7.11 7.12
C PRO A 139 -0.84 -8.40 7.76
N ALA A 140 -0.59 -8.63 9.06
CA ALA A 140 -1.11 -9.79 9.78
C ALA A 140 -2.64 -9.79 9.79
N ASN A 141 -3.27 -8.63 10.02
CA ASN A 141 -4.72 -8.47 9.91
C ASN A 141 -5.25 -8.80 8.49
N LEU A 142 -4.59 -8.28 7.45
CA LEU A 142 -4.94 -8.60 6.06
C LEU A 142 -4.79 -10.09 5.72
N LEU A 143 -3.83 -10.78 6.32
CA LEU A 143 -3.61 -12.21 6.13
C LEU A 143 -4.49 -13.08 7.06
N GLY A 144 -5.00 -12.51 8.15
CA GLY A 144 -5.77 -13.22 9.18
C GLY A 144 -4.93 -14.16 10.05
N VAL A 145 -3.71 -13.76 10.38
CA VAL A 145 -2.75 -14.51 11.22
C VAL A 145 -2.29 -13.73 12.44
#